data_AF-A0A0C9S0F8-F1
#
_entry.id   AF-A0A0C9S0F8-F1
#
_cell.length_a   1.000
_cell.length_b   1.000
_cell.length_c   1.000
_cell.angle_alpha   90.00
_cell.angle_beta   90.00
_cell.angle_gamma   90.00
#
_symmetry.space_group_name_H-M   'P 1'
#
loop_
_entity.id
_entity.type
_entity.pdbx_description
1 polymer ?
#
loop_
_entity_poly.entity_id
_entity_poly.type
_entity_poly.pdbx_seq_one_letter_code
_entity_poly.pdbx_strand_id
1 'polypeptide(L)'
;RPLSDRINVVVSKTLTEVPEGHHMATSFTAALQLLQTLVDSGKVDKVFLVGGAQLYREALESGHCTRIYLTEIDADFECDVFFPEFDTSVFCPIEEEGVPQEPQQEGGITYRFRVYECVQN
;
A
#
# COMPACT_ATOMS: atom_id res chain seq x y z
N ARG A 1 -6.30 -14.04 2.86
CA ARG A 1 -5.77 -14.73 4.06
C ARG A 1 -5.21 -13.65 4.96
N PRO A 2 -5.39 -13.72 6.28
CA PRO A 2 -4.91 -12.67 7.16
C PRO A 2 -3.39 -12.73 7.16
N LEU A 3 -2.81 -11.57 6.98
CA LEU A 3 -1.42 -11.33 7.24
C LEU A 3 -1.19 -11.40 8.76
N SER A 4 -0.34 -12.32 9.22
CA SER A 4 -0.06 -12.51 10.66
C SER A 4 0.40 -11.22 11.32
N ASP A 5 0.05 -11.05 12.60
CA ASP A 5 0.39 -9.91 13.45
C ASP A 5 -0.07 -8.54 12.91
N ARG A 6 -1.07 -8.55 12.02
CA ARG A 6 -1.65 -7.36 11.39
C ARG A 6 -3.17 -7.40 11.46
N ILE A 7 -3.77 -6.21 11.59
CA ILE A 7 -5.20 -6.02 11.37
C ILE A 7 -5.43 -5.95 9.86
N ASN A 8 -6.27 -6.84 9.33
CA ASN A 8 -6.53 -6.93 7.89
C ASN A 8 -7.89 -6.31 7.57
N VAL A 9 -7.92 -5.30 6.69
CA VAL A 9 -9.16 -4.68 6.19
C VAL A 9 -9.33 -5.02 4.72
N VAL A 10 -10.44 -5.66 4.36
CA VAL A 10 -10.79 -5.95 2.96
C VAL A 10 -11.79 -4.93 2.48
N VAL A 11 -11.51 -4.29 1.35
CA VAL A 11 -12.45 -3.41 0.67
C VAL A 11 -13.16 -4.17 -0.44
N SER A 12 -14.48 -4.32 -0.33
CA SER A 12 -15.30 -4.99 -1.35
C SER A 12 -16.74 -4.47 -1.37
N LYS A 13 -17.31 -4.36 -2.57
CA LYS A 13 -18.71 -3.97 -2.78
C LYS A 13 -19.67 -5.15 -2.77
N THR A 14 -19.16 -6.38 -2.97
CA THR A 14 -19.98 -7.58 -3.19
C THR A 14 -19.86 -8.60 -2.07
N LEU A 15 -18.77 -8.56 -1.30
CA LEU A 15 -18.62 -9.44 -0.14
C LEU A 15 -19.58 -8.98 0.96
N THR A 16 -20.25 -9.96 1.57
CA THR A 16 -21.11 -9.77 2.74
C THR A 16 -20.42 -10.20 4.04
N GLU A 17 -19.37 -11.00 3.93
CA GLU A 17 -18.57 -11.50 5.05
C GLU A 17 -17.10 -11.61 4.65
N VAL A 18 -16.23 -11.55 5.65
CA VAL A 18 -14.79 -11.77 5.52
C VAL A 18 -14.38 -12.83 6.53
N PRO A 19 -13.26 -13.55 6.32
CA PRO A 19 -12.81 -14.55 7.26
C PRO A 19 -12.60 -13.95 8.66
N GLU A 20 -12.72 -14.78 9.68
CA GLU A 20 -12.48 -14.37 11.07
C GLU A 20 -11.13 -13.64 11.21
N GLY A 21 -11.11 -12.58 12.04
CA GLY A 21 -9.95 -11.71 12.21
C GLY A 21 -9.74 -10.65 11.12
N HIS A 22 -10.65 -10.52 10.14
CA HIS A 22 -10.63 -9.43 9.16
C HIS A 22 -11.76 -8.43 9.44
N HIS A 23 -11.51 -7.19 9.05
CA HIS A 23 -12.53 -6.16 8.92
C HIS A 23 -12.93 -6.04 7.45
N MET A 24 -14.15 -5.57 7.21
CA MET A 24 -14.65 -5.30 5.87
C MET A 24 -15.09 -3.85 5.75
N ALA A 25 -14.80 -3.25 4.60
CA ALA A 25 -15.29 -1.94 4.21
C ALA A 25 -15.86 -2.00 2.79
N THR A 26 -16.88 -1.18 2.51
CA THR A 26 -17.55 -1.18 1.20
C THR A 26 -16.92 -0.23 0.18
N SER A 27 -16.01 0.63 0.63
CA SER A 27 -15.30 1.62 -0.20
C SER A 27 -14.00 2.04 0.49
N PHE A 28 -13.12 2.74 -0.25
CA PHE A 28 -11.90 3.33 0.31
C PHE A 28 -12.22 4.31 1.44
N THR A 29 -13.21 5.19 1.26
CA THR A 29 -13.65 6.13 2.31
C THR A 29 -14.14 5.42 3.56
N ALA A 30 -14.94 4.36 3.42
CA ALA A 30 -15.40 3.58 4.57
C ALA A 30 -14.23 2.87 5.29
N ALA A 31 -13.22 2.43 4.53
CA ALA A 31 -12.00 1.85 5.10
C ALA A 31 -11.23 2.90 5.91
N LEU A 32 -11.05 4.11 5.38
CA LEU A 32 -10.38 5.20 6.10
C LEU A 32 -11.07 5.54 7.43
N GLN A 33 -12.39 5.62 7.45
CA GLN A 33 -13.15 5.89 8.69
C GLN A 33 -12.96 4.79 9.74
N LEU A 34 -12.99 3.53 9.31
CA LEU A 34 -12.72 2.39 10.18
C LEU A 34 -11.28 2.43 10.72
N LEU A 35 -10.31 2.69 9.84
CA LEU A 35 -8.90 2.75 10.19
C LEU A 35 -8.61 3.92 11.14
N GLN A 36 -9.21 5.09 10.93
CA GLN A 36 -9.06 6.23 11.83
C GLN A 36 -9.49 5.88 13.25
N THR A 37 -10.61 5.18 13.41
CA THR A 37 -11.08 4.70 14.72
C THR A 37 -10.06 3.78 15.40
N LEU A 38 -9.40 2.91 14.63
CA LEU A 38 -8.38 2.00 15.15
C LEU A 38 -7.10 2.74 15.56
N VAL A 39 -6.67 3.71 14.75
CA VAL A 39 -5.53 4.59 15.03
C VAL A 39 -5.80 5.41 16.29
N ASP A 40 -6.95 6.08 16.39
CA ASP A 40 -7.33 6.91 17.55
C ASP A 40 -7.42 6.09 18.84
N SER A 41 -7.79 4.81 18.74
CA SER A 41 -7.84 3.89 19.88
C SER A 41 -6.47 3.34 20.30
N GLY A 42 -5.39 3.69 19.58
CA GLY A 42 -4.03 3.20 19.84
C GLY A 42 -3.81 1.72 19.50
N LYS A 43 -4.74 1.09 18.76
CA LYS A 43 -4.63 -0.30 18.33
C LYS A 43 -3.77 -0.49 17.07
N VAL A 44 -3.60 0.58 16.30
CA VAL A 44 -2.84 0.59 15.04
C VAL A 44 -1.86 1.75 15.08
N ASP A 45 -0.59 1.45 14.82
CA ASP A 45 0.47 2.46 14.66
C ASP A 45 0.55 2.97 13.22
N LYS A 46 0.62 2.05 12.24
CA LYS A 46 0.74 2.38 10.82
C LYS A 46 -0.31 1.66 9.98
N VAL A 47 -0.79 2.34 8.95
CA VAL A 47 -1.69 1.79 7.95
C VAL A 47 -0.91 1.54 6.66
N PHE A 48 -0.95 0.31 6.17
CA PHE A 48 -0.35 -0.06 4.88
C PHE A 48 -1.45 -0.45 3.89
N LEU A 49 -1.47 0.22 2.74
CA LEU A 49 -2.27 -0.21 1.61
C LEU A 49 -1.46 -1.20 0.75
N VAL A 50 -1.96 -2.43 0.62
CA VAL A 50 -1.28 -3.53 -0.07
C VAL A 50 -1.95 -3.93 -1.41
N GLY A 51 -2.70 -2.99 -2.00
CA GLY A 51 -3.35 -3.14 -3.31
C GLY A 51 -4.84 -3.50 -3.24
N GLY A 52 -5.53 -3.67 -4.37
CA GLY A 52 -5.00 -3.61 -5.76
C GLY A 52 -5.06 -2.22 -6.42
N ALA A 53 -4.87 -2.18 -7.75
CA ALA A 53 -4.72 -0.96 -8.56
C ALA A 53 -5.78 0.12 -8.32
N GLN A 54 -7.04 -0.26 -8.12
CA GLN A 54 -8.10 0.72 -7.83
C GLN A 54 -7.86 1.44 -6.50
N LEU A 55 -7.50 0.71 -5.44
CA LEU A 55 -7.24 1.31 -4.14
C LEU A 55 -5.95 2.13 -4.14
N TYR A 56 -4.93 1.70 -4.90
CA TYR A 56 -3.71 2.52 -5.06
C TYR A 56 -4.03 3.87 -5.68
N ARG A 57 -4.88 3.91 -6.72
CA ARG A 57 -5.32 5.16 -7.34
C ARG A 57 -6.08 6.03 -6.35
N GLU A 58 -7.09 5.46 -5.68
CA GLU A 58 -7.87 6.19 -4.67
C GLU A 58 -6.98 6.75 -3.55
N ALA A 59 -5.96 6.00 -3.11
CA ALA A 59 -5.03 6.47 -2.08
C ALA A 59 -4.14 7.62 -2.54
N LEU A 60 -3.57 7.54 -3.74
CA LEU A 60 -2.76 8.61 -4.32
C LEU A 60 -3.57 9.90 -4.54
N GLU A 61 -4.83 9.78 -4.98
CA GLU A 61 -5.74 10.91 -5.19
C GLU A 61 -6.28 11.51 -3.88
N SER A 62 -6.30 10.74 -2.79
CA SER A 62 -6.93 11.17 -1.54
C SER A 62 -6.12 12.16 -0.70
N GLY A 63 -4.81 12.29 -0.94
CA GLY A 63 -3.91 13.05 -0.07
C GLY A 63 -3.57 12.36 1.27
N HIS A 64 -4.09 11.16 1.54
CA HIS A 64 -3.74 10.39 2.74
C HIS A 64 -2.47 9.53 2.58
N CYS A 65 -1.97 9.37 1.34
CA CYS A 65 -0.75 8.61 1.08
C CYS A 65 0.47 9.45 1.42
N THR A 66 1.17 9.08 2.49
CA THR A 66 2.39 9.78 2.95
C THR A 66 3.66 9.17 2.39
N ARG A 67 3.66 7.85 2.13
CA ARG A 67 4.83 7.13 1.60
C ARG A 67 4.44 6.03 0.62
N ILE A 68 5.32 5.81 -0.35
CA ILE A 68 5.25 4.71 -1.31
C ILE A 68 6.50 3.84 -1.13
N TYR A 69 6.30 2.59 -0.73
CA TYR A 69 7.34 1.56 -0.76
C TYR A 69 7.18 0.78 -2.06
N LEU A 70 8.07 1.01 -3.02
CA LEU A 70 8.02 0.46 -4.35
C LEU A 70 9.13 -0.59 -4.55
N THR A 71 8.77 -1.77 -5.03
CA THR A 71 9.73 -2.76 -5.53
C THR A 71 9.76 -2.68 -7.05
N GLU A 72 10.84 -2.15 -7.61
CA GLU A 72 11.06 -2.05 -9.05
C GLU A 72 11.63 -3.36 -9.56
N ILE A 73 10.82 -4.14 -10.30
CA ILE A 73 11.24 -5.41 -10.91
C ILE A 73 11.95 -5.10 -12.24
N ASP A 74 13.21 -5.53 -12.38
CA ASP A 74 14.05 -5.27 -13.56
C ASP A 74 13.83 -6.36 -14.64
N ALA A 75 12.57 -6.59 -14.98
CA ALA A 75 12.12 -7.55 -15.98
C ALA A 75 10.67 -7.26 -16.42
N ASP A 76 10.35 -7.63 -17.66
CA ASP A 76 9.00 -7.52 -18.21
C ASP A 76 8.20 -8.80 -17.99
N PHE A 77 6.92 -8.64 -17.63
CA PHE A 77 5.95 -9.73 -17.47
C PHE A 77 4.64 -9.37 -18.18
N GLU A 78 3.92 -10.39 -18.65
CA GLU A 78 2.54 -10.19 -19.12
C GLU A 78 1.63 -9.86 -17.93
N CYS A 79 1.05 -8.65 -17.95
CA CYS A 79 0.20 -8.13 -16.88
C CYS A 79 -1.12 -7.62 -17.46
N ASP A 80 -2.21 -7.81 -16.71
CA ASP A 80 -3.56 -7.29 -17.00
C ASP A 80 -3.98 -6.14 -16.07
N VAL A 81 -3.21 -5.92 -14.99
CA VAL A 81 -3.42 -4.88 -13.98
C VAL A 81 -2.12 -4.12 -13.74
N PHE A 82 -2.19 -2.80 -13.72
CA PHE A 82 -1.03 -1.90 -13.60
C PHE A 82 -1.15 -0.99 -12.39
N PHE A 83 -0.01 -0.68 -11.76
CA PHE A 83 0.09 0.36 -10.73
C PHE A 83 -0.18 1.74 -11.38
N PRO A 84 -0.94 2.64 -10.73
CA PRO A 84 -1.17 3.98 -11.25
C PRO A 84 0.12 4.81 -11.31
N GLU A 85 0.25 5.68 -12.31
CA GLU A 85 1.29 6.71 -12.31
C GLU A 85 1.11 7.66 -11.11
N PHE A 86 2.21 8.16 -10.57
CA PHE A 86 2.22 9.13 -9.48
C PHE A 86 3.20 10.25 -9.77
N ASP A 87 2.92 11.45 -9.26
CA ASP A 87 3.71 12.65 -9.51
C ASP A 87 4.98 12.65 -8.66
N THR A 88 6.15 12.53 -9.30
CA THR A 88 7.45 12.54 -8.63
C THR A 88 7.89 13.92 -8.13
N SER A 89 7.15 14.99 -8.46
CA SER A 89 7.29 16.30 -7.82
C SER A 89 6.55 16.38 -6.48
N VAL A 90 5.58 15.48 -6.26
CA VAL A 90 4.85 15.33 -4.99
C VAL A 90 5.47 14.23 -4.14
N PHE A 91 5.87 13.12 -4.75
CA PHE A 91 6.50 11.99 -4.10
C PHE A 91 7.98 11.95 -4.45
N CYS A 92 8.82 12.46 -3.55
CA CYS A 92 10.26 12.53 -3.75
C CYS A 92 10.94 11.25 -3.23
N PRO A 93 11.96 10.73 -3.94
CA PRO A 93 12.71 9.57 -3.46
C PRO A 93 13.49 9.90 -2.18
N ILE A 94 13.47 8.99 -1.23
CA ILE A 94 14.22 9.07 0.04
C ILE A 94 14.99 7.77 0.29
N GLU A 95 16.03 7.86 1.11
CA GLU A 95 16.64 6.69 1.75
C GLU A 95 15.91 6.42 3.06
N GLU A 96 15.52 5.16 3.30
CA GLU A 96 14.85 4.73 4.53
C GLU A 96 15.74 3.71 5.24
N GLU A 97 15.93 3.89 6.55
CA GLU A 97 16.70 2.95 7.36
C GLU A 97 16.10 1.53 7.27
N GLY A 98 16.96 0.53 7.04
CA GLY A 98 16.54 -0.86 6.88
C GLY A 98 16.05 -1.23 5.49
N VAL A 99 16.05 -0.29 4.53
CA VAL A 99 15.75 -0.58 3.11
C VAL A 99 17.06 -0.65 2.30
N PRO A 100 17.42 -1.82 1.74
CA PRO A 100 18.60 -1.99 0.90
C PRO A 100 18.58 -1.06 -0.32
N GLN A 101 19.73 -0.45 -0.65
CA GLN A 101 19.87 0.45 -1.80
C GLN A 101 20.43 -0.28 -3.03
N GLU A 102 21.15 -1.37 -2.79
CA GLU A 102 21.71 -2.23 -3.81
C GLU A 102 20.65 -3.13 -4.46
N PRO A 103 20.83 -3.49 -5.75
CA PRO A 103 19.97 -4.45 -6.41
C PRO A 103 19.97 -5.79 -5.68
N GLN A 104 18.77 -6.35 -5.53
CA GLN A 104 18.54 -7.68 -5.00
C GLN A 104 18.30 -8.65 -6.14
N GLN A 105 18.55 -9.94 -5.92
CA GLN A 105 18.32 -10.98 -6.92
C GLN A 105 17.71 -12.22 -6.30
N GLU A 106 16.59 -12.68 -6.86
CA GLU A 106 15.95 -13.94 -6.47
C GLU A 106 15.37 -14.62 -7.71
N GLY A 107 15.53 -15.94 -7.82
CA GLY A 107 14.99 -16.70 -8.96
C GLY A 107 15.51 -16.24 -10.33
N GLY A 108 16.67 -15.58 -10.39
CA GLY A 108 17.22 -15.01 -11.62
C GLY A 108 16.65 -13.63 -12.00
N ILE A 109 15.75 -13.08 -11.20
CA ILE A 109 15.14 -11.75 -11.41
C ILE A 109 15.84 -10.74 -10.52
N THR A 110 16.28 -9.63 -11.11
CA THR A 110 16.85 -8.50 -10.39
C THR A 110 15.74 -7.52 -10.01
N TYR A 111 15.80 -6.93 -8.83
CA TYR A 111 14.86 -5.88 -8.41
C TYR A 111 15.52 -4.87 -7.45
N ARG A 112 14.88 -3.71 -7.28
CA ARG A 112 15.36 -2.64 -6.39
C ARG A 112 14.24 -2.18 -5.47
N PHE A 113 14.58 -1.82 -4.24
CA PHE A 113 13.66 -1.16 -3.34
C PHE A 113 13.81 0.35 -3.48
N ARG A 114 12.68 1.05 -3.63
CA ARG A 114 12.58 2.50 -3.63
C ARG A 114 11.58 2.94 -2.59
N VAL A 115 11.88 4.02 -1.89
CA VAL A 115 10.94 4.68 -1.00
C VAL A 115 10.74 6.10 -1.49
N TYR A 116 9.48 6.49 -1.62
CA TYR A 116 9.10 7.87 -1.92
C TYR A 116 8.27 8.44 -0.78
N GLU A 117 8.50 9.70 -0.44
CA GLU A 117 7.76 10.43 0.60
C GLU A 117 7.02 11.62 -0.02
N CYS A 118 5.77 11.81 0.38
CA CYS A 118 4.97 12.96 -0.03
C CYS A 118 5.53 14.24 0.60
N VAL A 119 5.84 15.24 -0.21
CA VAL A 119 6.36 16.55 0.25
C VAL A 119 5.29 17.64 0.35
N GLN A 120 4.02 17.31 0.09
CA GLN A 120 2.90 18.23 0.28
C GLN A 120 2.42 18.17 1.74
N ASN A 121 2.61 19.27 2.47
CA ASN A 121 1.97 19.56 3.76
C ASN A 121 0.58 20.18 3.57
#